data_AF-A0A3B7A9M1-F1
#
_entry.id   AF-A0A3B7A9M1-F1
#
_cell.length_a   1.000
_cell.length_b   1.000
_cell.length_c   1.000
_cell.angle_alpha   90.00
_cell.angle_beta   90.00
_cell.angle_gamma   90.00
#
_symmetry.space_group_name_H-M   'P 1'
#
loop_
_entity.id
_entity.type
_entity.pdbx_description
1 polymer ?
#
loop_
_entity_poly.entity_id
_entity_poly.type
_entity_poly.pdbx_seq_one_letter_code
_entity_poly.pdbx_strand_id
1 'polypeptide(L)'
;MNFPNLSGRLGGVMLGLLLVTGCVTTRYEYMAPHTEQGRYCATQCASIKEACQSNEISRAQAEQYNCQQRSEYRYHDCLHHARSEDEAKRCFRPACWNNPNTWRCDENYRQCFVGCGGTVRTIKEE
;
A
#
# COMPACT_ATOMS: atom_id res chain seq x y z
N MET A 1 -43.67 -35.87 13.97
CA MET A 1 -42.18 -35.89 13.96
C MET A 1 -41.74 -35.16 12.70
N ASN A 2 -41.26 -33.92 12.84
CA ASN A 2 -40.74 -33.12 11.73
C ASN A 2 -39.22 -33.03 11.91
N PHE A 3 -38.46 -33.60 10.98
CA PHE A 3 -37.01 -33.42 10.89
C PHE A 3 -36.73 -32.29 9.89
N PRO A 4 -36.28 -31.11 10.32
CA PRO A 4 -36.02 -30.01 9.40
C PRO A 4 -34.65 -30.19 8.72
N ASN A 5 -34.61 -29.85 7.43
CA ASN A 5 -33.46 -29.67 6.53
C ASN A 5 -32.15 -29.28 7.23
N LEU A 6 -31.31 -30.28 7.56
CA LEU A 6 -29.97 -30.08 8.13
C LEU A 6 -28.89 -29.89 7.04
N SER A 7 -29.18 -30.28 5.79
CA SER A 7 -28.20 -30.35 4.69
C SER A 7 -27.78 -28.97 4.14
N GLY A 8 -28.72 -28.01 4.04
CA GLY A 8 -28.43 -26.68 3.48
C GLY A 8 -27.60 -25.77 4.40
N ARG A 9 -27.68 -25.97 5.72
CA ARG A 9 -26.93 -25.17 6.70
C ARG A 9 -25.46 -25.59 6.82
N LEU A 10 -25.17 -26.89 6.67
CA LEU A 10 -23.81 -27.42 6.69
C LEU A 10 -23.01 -27.02 5.44
N GLY A 11 -23.66 -26.96 4.27
CA GLY A 11 -23.01 -26.54 3.02
C GLY A 11 -22.56 -25.08 3.02
N GLY A 12 -23.37 -24.16 3.55
CA GLY A 12 -23.02 -22.74 3.67
C GLY A 12 -21.88 -22.46 4.65
N VAL A 13 -21.82 -23.21 5.75
CA VAL A 13 -20.74 -23.11 6.75
C VAL A 13 -19.41 -23.63 6.19
N MET A 14 -19.43 -24.74 5.42
CA MET A 14 -18.22 -25.28 4.81
C MET A 14 -17.65 -24.36 3.71
N LEU A 15 -18.50 -23.69 2.93
CA LEU A 15 -18.08 -22.72 1.92
C LEU A 15 -17.53 -21.42 2.53
N GLY A 16 -18.06 -20.99 3.68
CA GLY A 16 -17.56 -19.83 4.42
C GLY A 16 -16.18 -20.06 5.06
N LEU A 17 -15.89 -21.28 5.53
CA LEU A 17 -14.59 -21.64 6.11
C LEU A 17 -13.44 -21.66 5.08
N LEU A 18 -13.73 -21.94 3.80
CA LEU A 18 -12.73 -21.94 2.72
C LEU A 18 -12.26 -20.53 2.33
N LEU A 19 -13.03 -19.48 2.62
CA LEU A 19 -12.64 -18.09 2.32
C LEU A 19 -11.72 -17.48 3.39
N VAL A 20 -11.46 -18.19 4.49
CA VAL A 20 -10.63 -17.71 5.61
C VAL A 20 -9.22 -18.32 5.58
N THR A 21 -8.85 -19.11 4.57
CA THR A 21 -7.48 -19.64 4.45
C THR A 21 -6.50 -18.54 4.01
N GLY A 22 -6.07 -17.74 4.99
CA GLY A 22 -4.70 -17.24 5.17
C GLY A 22 -4.19 -16.17 4.20
N CYS A 23 -4.38 -14.90 4.54
CA CYS A 23 -3.43 -13.88 4.11
C CYS A 23 -2.10 -14.13 4.84
N VAL A 24 -1.17 -14.85 4.21
CA VAL A 24 0.17 -15.06 4.77
C VAL A 24 0.89 -13.71 4.77
N THR A 25 1.09 -13.12 5.95
CA THR A 25 1.85 -11.87 6.08
C THR A 25 3.32 -12.19 6.27
N THR A 26 4.18 -11.50 5.52
CA THR A 26 5.63 -11.66 5.61
C THR A 26 6.22 -10.53 6.44
N ARG A 27 6.75 -10.85 7.61
CA ARG A 27 7.42 -9.90 8.50
C ARG A 27 8.93 -10.06 8.39
N TYR A 28 9.66 -8.94 8.43
CA TYR A 28 11.12 -8.93 8.44
C TYR A 28 11.63 -8.56 9.84
N GLU A 29 12.46 -9.41 10.43
CA GLU A 29 13.19 -9.12 11.66
C GLU A 29 14.64 -8.75 11.35
N TYR A 30 15.11 -7.66 11.93
CA TYR A 30 16.45 -7.12 11.71
C TYR A 30 17.29 -7.32 12.98
N MET A 31 18.38 -8.10 12.85
CA MET A 31 19.36 -8.29 13.91
C MET A 31 20.57 -7.40 13.63
N ALA A 32 20.83 -6.46 14.55
CA ALA A 32 21.90 -5.48 14.39
C ALA A 32 23.29 -6.15 14.34
N PRO A 33 24.26 -5.54 13.62
CA PRO A 33 25.63 -6.05 13.59
C PRO A 33 26.28 -6.10 14.97
N HIS A 34 27.15 -7.09 15.19
CA HIS A 34 27.86 -7.26 16.46
C HIS A 34 28.98 -6.23 16.68
N THR A 35 29.54 -5.68 15.60
CA THR A 35 30.61 -4.68 15.64
C THR A 35 30.05 -3.26 15.74
N GLU A 36 30.78 -2.37 16.39
CA GLU A 36 30.42 -0.96 16.49
C GLU A 36 30.35 -0.29 15.11
N GLN A 37 31.33 -0.60 14.24
CA GLN A 37 31.38 -0.10 12.87
C GLN A 37 30.17 -0.56 12.06
N GLY A 38 29.75 -1.81 12.22
CA GLY A 38 28.56 -2.35 11.56
C GLY A 38 27.28 -1.65 12.04
N ARG A 39 27.15 -1.37 13.34
CA ARG A 39 26.00 -0.61 13.87
C ARG A 39 25.94 0.80 13.31
N TYR A 40 27.08 1.49 13.21
CA TYR A 40 27.14 2.81 12.59
C TYR A 40 26.73 2.77 11.10
N CYS A 41 27.21 1.77 10.36
CA CYS A 41 26.82 1.51 8.98
C CYS A 41 25.30 1.26 8.84
N ALA A 42 24.71 0.43 9.72
CA ALA A 42 23.28 0.15 9.73
C ALA A 42 22.43 1.40 10.02
N THR A 43 22.89 2.28 10.91
CA THR A 43 22.24 3.58 11.16
C THR A 43 22.26 4.47 9.91
N GLN A 44 23.36 4.49 9.15
CA GLN A 44 23.40 5.18 7.87
C GLN A 44 22.41 4.58 6.86
N CYS A 45 22.31 3.26 6.78
CA CYS A 45 21.30 2.61 5.93
C CYS A 45 19.88 3.04 6.32
N ALA A 46 19.58 3.17 7.61
CA ALA A 46 18.27 3.64 8.10
C ALA A 46 18.00 5.08 7.66
N SER A 47 18.98 5.97 7.78
CA SER A 47 18.86 7.37 7.31
C SER A 47 18.61 7.44 5.80
N ILE A 48 19.32 6.64 5.00
CA ILE A 48 19.12 6.54 3.54
C ILE A 48 17.71 6.03 3.23
N LYS A 49 17.22 5.04 3.98
CA LYS A 49 15.86 4.50 3.84
C LYS A 49 14.81 5.59 4.09
N GLU A 50 14.92 6.33 5.20
CA GLU A 50 13.97 7.40 5.55
C GLU A 50 13.93 8.48 4.47
N ALA A 51 15.10 8.91 3.97
CA ALA A 51 15.18 9.86 2.87
C ALA A 51 14.51 9.33 1.59
N CYS A 52 14.73 8.06 1.25
CA CYS A 52 14.08 7.41 0.11
C CYS A 52 12.55 7.39 0.28
N GLN A 53 12.05 6.94 1.43
CA GLN A 53 10.62 6.87 1.70
C GLN A 53 9.97 8.25 1.68
N SER A 54 10.62 9.25 2.26
CA SER A 54 10.16 10.64 2.23
C SER A 54 9.99 11.14 0.79
N ASN A 55 10.97 10.90 -0.08
CA ASN A 55 10.89 11.27 -1.50
C ASN A 55 9.74 10.58 -2.23
N GLU A 56 9.54 9.27 -2.01
CA GLU A 56 8.44 8.51 -2.64
C GLU A 56 7.06 9.02 -2.16
N ILE A 57 6.94 9.36 -0.88
CA ILE A 57 5.73 9.95 -0.30
C ILE A 57 5.47 11.34 -0.89
N SER A 58 6.49 12.21 -0.91
CA SER A 58 6.36 13.56 -1.49
C SER A 58 6.01 13.50 -2.98
N ARG A 59 6.59 12.57 -3.75
CA ARG A 59 6.23 12.38 -5.15
C ARG A 59 4.77 11.97 -5.29
N ALA A 60 4.31 11.00 -4.50
CA ALA A 60 2.94 10.53 -4.56
C ALA A 60 1.93 11.63 -4.20
N GLN A 61 2.22 12.44 -3.18
CA GLN A 61 1.42 13.59 -2.77
C GLN A 61 1.36 14.66 -3.86
N ALA A 62 2.50 14.98 -4.48
CA ALA A 62 2.55 15.95 -5.57
C ALA A 62 1.74 15.49 -6.79
N GLU A 63 1.85 14.23 -7.18
CA GLU A 63 1.06 13.62 -8.25
C GLU A 63 -0.44 13.66 -7.94
N GLN A 64 -0.83 13.35 -6.70
CA GLN A 64 -2.22 13.40 -6.25
C GLN A 64 -2.75 14.83 -6.31
N TYR A 65 -2.01 15.81 -5.80
CA TYR A 65 -2.37 17.23 -5.87
C TYR A 65 -2.54 17.69 -7.32
N ASN A 66 -1.59 17.37 -8.19
CA ASN A 66 -1.64 17.72 -9.61
C ASN A 66 -2.81 17.05 -10.33
N CYS A 67 -3.17 15.82 -9.95
CA CYS A 67 -4.37 15.16 -10.44
C CYS A 67 -5.62 15.94 -10.01
N GLN A 68 -5.73 16.29 -8.72
CA GLN A 68 -6.88 17.00 -8.18
C GLN A 68 -7.08 18.34 -8.88
N GLN A 69 -6.02 19.15 -9.00
CA GLN A 69 -6.07 20.44 -9.69
C GLN A 69 -6.56 20.31 -11.14
N ARG A 70 -6.03 19.32 -11.89
CA ARG A 70 -6.46 19.06 -13.27
C ARG A 70 -7.91 18.57 -13.34
N SER A 71 -8.32 17.73 -12.38
CA SER A 71 -9.68 17.22 -12.29
C SER A 71 -10.67 18.36 -12.03
N GLU A 72 -10.36 19.26 -11.10
CA GLU A 72 -11.20 20.43 -10.80
C GLU A 72 -11.30 21.35 -12.01
N TYR A 73 -10.16 21.69 -12.63
CA TYR A 73 -10.14 22.55 -13.81
C TYR A 73 -11.02 21.99 -14.94
N ARG A 74 -10.87 20.70 -15.26
CA ARG A 74 -11.67 20.05 -16.33
C ARG A 74 -13.15 20.00 -15.99
N TYR A 75 -13.49 19.81 -14.72
CA TYR A 75 -14.88 19.81 -14.27
C TYR A 75 -15.51 21.20 -14.42
N HIS A 76 -14.83 22.24 -13.96
CA HIS A 76 -15.29 23.63 -14.11
C HIS A 76 -15.38 24.05 -15.58
N ASP A 77 -14.38 23.72 -16.39
CA ASP A 77 -14.39 23.98 -17.83
C ASP A 77 -15.61 23.32 -18.52
N CYS A 78 -15.93 22.07 -18.17
CA CYS A 78 -17.12 21.40 -18.66
C CYS A 78 -18.41 22.14 -18.27
N LEU A 79 -18.53 22.55 -17.00
CA LEU A 79 -19.70 23.30 -16.52
C LEU A 79 -19.85 24.66 -17.21
N HIS A 80 -18.74 25.36 -17.50
CA HIS A 80 -18.77 26.64 -18.21
C HIS A 80 -19.24 26.52 -19.66
N HIS A 81 -18.99 25.39 -20.32
CA HIS A 81 -19.39 25.16 -21.70
C HIS A 81 -20.77 24.49 -21.86
N ALA A 82 -21.35 23.99 -20.77
CA ALA A 82 -22.68 23.38 -20.78
C ALA A 82 -23.77 24.41 -21.11
N ARG A 83 -24.64 24.09 -22.06
CA ARG A 83 -25.73 24.97 -22.53
C ARG A 83 -27.07 24.67 -21.89
N SER A 84 -27.15 23.59 -21.10
CA SER A 84 -28.36 23.15 -20.40
C SER A 84 -27.99 22.42 -19.10
N GLU A 85 -28.94 22.32 -18.18
CA GLU A 85 -28.75 21.53 -16.95
C GLU A 85 -28.45 20.05 -17.24
N ASP A 86 -29.05 19.48 -18.30
CA ASP A 86 -28.84 18.09 -18.64
C ASP A 86 -27.44 17.83 -19.23
N GLU A 87 -26.83 18.82 -19.87
CA GLU A 87 -25.41 18.76 -20.23
C GLU A 87 -24.51 18.91 -19.00
N ALA A 88 -24.84 19.83 -18.08
CA ALA A 88 -24.07 20.03 -16.86
C ALA A 88 -24.03 18.77 -15.96
N LYS A 89 -25.13 18.02 -15.88
CA LYS A 89 -25.20 16.73 -15.16
C LYS A 89 -24.26 15.66 -15.72
N ARG A 90 -23.80 15.79 -16.96
CA ARG A 90 -22.83 14.86 -17.58
C ARG A 90 -21.39 15.23 -17.24
N CYS A 91 -21.13 16.42 -16.71
CA CYS A 91 -19.80 16.80 -16.25
C CYS A 91 -19.42 15.93 -15.05
N PHE A 92 -18.22 15.37 -15.10
CA PHE A 92 -17.72 14.45 -14.07
C PHE A 92 -16.38 14.91 -13.55
N ARG A 93 -16.21 14.82 -12.22
CA ARG A 93 -14.96 15.09 -11.54
C ARG A 93 -14.28 13.78 -11.13
N PRO A 94 -13.26 13.30 -11.85
CA PRO A 94 -12.59 12.06 -11.51
C PRO A 94 -11.95 12.11 -10.11
N ALA A 95 -12.12 11.04 -9.35
CA ALA A 95 -11.41 10.86 -8.09
C ALA A 95 -9.91 10.60 -8.37
N CYS A 96 -9.06 11.25 -7.59
CA CYS A 96 -7.61 11.09 -7.67
C CYS A 96 -7.12 10.20 -6.53
N TRP A 97 -6.63 9.03 -6.88
CA TRP A 97 -6.03 8.09 -5.95
C TRP A 97 -4.57 7.86 -6.31
N ASN A 98 -3.68 8.01 -5.33
CA ASN A 98 -2.28 7.64 -5.46
C ASN A 98 -1.77 7.10 -4.14
N ASN A 99 -1.07 5.98 -4.19
CA ASN A 99 -0.45 5.37 -3.02
C ASN A 99 1.07 5.43 -3.18
N PRO A 100 1.81 5.91 -2.17
CA PRO A 100 3.27 5.90 -2.23
C PRO A 100 3.79 4.46 -2.29
N ASN A 101 4.71 4.21 -3.22
CA ASN A 101 5.35 2.91 -3.37
C ASN A 101 6.76 2.95 -2.79
N THR A 102 6.92 2.44 -1.58
CA THR A 102 8.22 2.44 -0.87
C THR A 102 8.98 1.13 -1.00
N TRP A 103 8.48 0.15 -1.76
CA TRP A 103 9.03 -1.22 -1.76
C TRP A 103 10.53 -1.24 -2.08
N ARG A 104 10.97 -0.37 -3.01
CA ARG A 104 12.36 -0.27 -3.44
C ARG A 104 13.26 0.31 -2.35
N CYS A 105 12.73 1.21 -1.52
CA CYS A 105 13.44 1.73 -0.35
C CYS A 105 13.66 0.61 0.69
N ASP A 106 12.64 -0.22 0.91
CA ASP A 106 12.73 -1.35 1.82
C ASP A 106 13.69 -2.44 1.33
N GLU A 107 13.69 -2.73 0.02
CA GLU A 107 14.64 -3.67 -0.60
C GLU A 107 16.08 -3.17 -0.50
N ASN A 108 16.33 -1.92 -0.88
CA ASN A 108 17.66 -1.32 -0.78
C ASN A 108 18.17 -1.29 0.67
N TYR A 109 17.28 -1.03 1.63
CA TYR A 109 17.63 -1.07 3.04
C TYR A 109 18.06 -2.47 3.49
N ARG A 110 17.34 -3.53 3.09
CA ARG A 110 17.72 -4.92 3.41
C ARG A 110 19.12 -5.24 2.89
N GLN A 111 19.40 -4.90 1.62
CA GLN A 111 20.72 -5.14 1.01
C GLN A 111 21.82 -4.36 1.74
N CYS A 112 21.60 -3.08 2.06
CA CYS A 112 22.54 -2.24 2.81
C CYS A 112 22.80 -2.81 4.21
N PHE A 113 21.73 -3.18 4.93
CA PHE A 113 21.81 -3.71 6.29
C PHE A 113 22.60 -5.03 6.37
N VAL A 114 22.37 -5.94 5.42
CA VAL A 114 23.16 -7.19 5.31
C VAL A 114 24.62 -6.89 4.96
N GLY A 115 24.88 -5.94 4.07
CA GLY A 115 26.23 -5.48 3.74
C GLY A 115 27.01 -4.91 4.94
N CYS A 116 26.33 -4.31 5.91
CA CYS A 116 26.92 -3.84 7.17
C CYS A 116 27.20 -4.96 8.20
N GLY A 117 26.96 -6.23 7.85
CA GLY A 117 27.08 -7.37 8.75
C GLY A 117 25.83 -7.63 9.60
N GLY A 118 24.70 -7.03 9.25
CA GLY A 118 23.41 -7.29 9.87
C GLY A 118 22.77 -8.56 9.31
N THR A 119 21.81 -9.14 10.03
CA THR A 119 21.05 -10.30 9.54
C THR A 119 19.57 -9.96 9.44
N VAL A 120 18.93 -10.37 8.34
CA VAL A 120 17.49 -10.19 8.11
C VAL A 120 16.82 -11.56 8.11
N ARG A 121 15.85 -11.78 8.99
CA ARG A 121 15.02 -12.99 9.01
C ARG A 121 13.65 -12.69 8.45
N THR A 122 13.20 -13.55 7.55
CA THR A 122 11.85 -13.50 6.99
C THR A 122 10.96 -14.46 7.76
N ILE A 123 9.92 -13.94 8.40
CA ILE A 123 8.92 -14.70 9.15
C ILE A 123 7.64 -14.68 8.33
N LYS A 124 7.12 -15.86 8.03
CA LYS A 124 5.78 -16.01 7.44
C LYS A 124 4.82 -16.30 8.59
N GLU A 125 3.85 -15.44 8.78
CA GLU A 125 2.75 -15.68 9.71
C GLU A 125 1.62 -16.33 8.90
N GLU A 126 1.32 -17.59 9.24
CA GLU A 126 0.27 -18.42 8.62
C GLU A 126 -1.07 -18.28 9.34
#